data_AF-T0DNY5-F1
#
_entry.id   AF-T0DNY5-F1
#
_cell.length_a   1.000
_cell.length_b   1.000
_cell.length_c   1.000
_cell.angle_alpha   90.00
_cell.angle_beta   90.00
_cell.angle_gamma   90.00
#
_symmetry.space_group_name_H-M   'P 1'
#
loop_
_entity.id
_entity.type
_entity.pdbx_description
1 polymer ?
#
loop_
_entity_poly.entity_id
_entity_poly.type
_entity_poly.pdbx_seq_one_letter_code
_entity_poly.pdbx_strand_id
1 'polypeptide(L)'
;MVLSNKDLNYREIMANAVCGRGSKYAQTTYTIRPTYRPSTIGGCWVMNHIYEAELVGDYVEVHGRFDVNVWYSHNNNSETAVAKETVTYVEQIALRDLDTECIRDSREVHVSVIQSPNCLDATLAGNGSEVLVRVEKELGAEIIGQTNLCHIKVHLDTH
;
A
#
# COMPACT_ATOMS: atom_id res chain seq x y z
N MET A 1 45.34 0.46 12.44
CA MET A 1 45.68 -0.67 11.54
C MET A 1 45.07 -0.35 10.18
N VAL A 2 45.90 0.01 9.20
CA VAL A 2 45.44 0.26 7.83
C VAL A 2 45.60 -1.08 7.10
N LEU A 3 44.49 -1.72 6.76
CA LEU A 3 44.50 -2.94 5.97
C LEU A 3 44.87 -2.56 4.53
N SER A 4 45.93 -3.16 3.98
CA SER A 4 46.28 -2.97 2.58
C SER A 4 45.37 -3.84 1.71
N ASN A 5 45.01 -3.39 0.50
CA ASN A 5 44.19 -4.16 -0.45
C ASN A 5 44.78 -5.53 -0.82
N LYS A 6 46.06 -5.81 -0.52
CA LYS A 6 46.68 -7.12 -0.75
C LYS A 6 46.40 -8.15 0.36
N ASP A 7 45.91 -7.72 1.52
CA ASP A 7 45.75 -8.58 2.70
C ASP A 7 44.30 -9.05 2.94
N LEU A 8 43.35 -8.55 2.14
CA LEU A 8 41.92 -8.87 2.24
C LEU A 8 41.50 -9.86 1.16
N ASN A 9 41.68 -11.15 1.42
CA ASN A 9 40.96 -12.19 0.67
C ASN A 9 39.48 -12.13 1.05
N TYR A 10 38.63 -11.63 0.16
CA TYR A 10 37.18 -11.62 0.34
C TYR A 10 36.50 -12.61 -0.60
N ARG A 11 35.33 -13.11 -0.17
CA ARG A 11 34.38 -13.82 -1.04
C ARG A 11 33.19 -12.93 -1.27
N GLU A 12 32.66 -12.95 -2.48
CA GLU A 12 31.41 -12.28 -2.81
C GLU A 12 30.26 -13.28 -2.72
N ILE A 13 29.17 -12.86 -2.07
CA ILE A 13 27.95 -13.64 -1.92
C ILE A 13 26.83 -12.88 -2.64
N MET A 14 26.27 -13.48 -3.68
CA MET A 14 25.07 -12.99 -4.35
C MET A 14 23.83 -13.53 -3.64
N ALA A 15 22.91 -12.65 -3.25
CA ALA A 15 21.66 -13.03 -2.59
C ALA A 15 20.50 -12.12 -3.02
N ASN A 16 19.28 -12.66 -2.99
CA ASN A 16 18.06 -11.85 -3.08
C ASN A 16 17.74 -11.33 -1.67
N ALA A 17 17.56 -10.02 -1.55
CA ALA A 17 17.27 -9.35 -0.29
C ALA A 17 16.21 -8.27 -0.47
N VAL A 18 15.63 -7.82 0.64
CA VAL A 18 14.83 -6.59 0.65
C VAL A 18 15.81 -5.43 0.53
N CYS A 19 15.75 -4.77 -0.62
CA CYS A 19 16.60 -3.65 -1.01
C CYS A 19 15.90 -2.30 -0.85
N GLY A 20 14.69 -2.27 -0.28
CA GLY A 20 13.98 -1.04 0.06
C GLY A 20 12.62 -1.38 0.65
N ARG A 21 12.14 -0.58 1.59
CA ARG A 21 10.83 -0.79 2.23
C ARG A 21 10.14 0.52 2.56
N GLY A 22 8.83 0.56 2.43
CA GLY A 22 8.00 1.67 2.90
C GLY A 22 6.62 1.20 3.32
N SER A 23 5.89 2.05 4.06
CA SER A 23 4.46 1.85 4.29
C SER A 23 3.74 3.18 4.28
N LYS A 24 2.44 3.13 4.00
CA LYS A 24 1.57 4.31 3.99
C LYS A 24 0.19 3.96 4.50
N TYR A 25 -0.19 4.63 5.58
CA TYR A 25 -1.57 4.71 6.05
C TYR A 25 -2.26 5.88 5.37
N ALA A 26 -3.49 5.68 4.90
CA ALA A 26 -4.28 6.71 4.27
C ALA A 26 -5.76 6.63 4.71
N GLN A 27 -6.36 7.80 4.94
CA GLN A 27 -7.80 7.96 5.07
C GLN A 27 -8.29 8.86 3.94
N THR A 28 -9.32 8.42 3.21
CA THR A 28 -9.88 9.15 2.09
C THR A 28 -11.40 9.12 2.15
N THR A 29 -12.03 10.25 1.85
CA THR A 29 -13.49 10.35 1.75
C THR A 29 -13.92 10.27 0.29
N TYR A 30 -14.77 9.30 -0.01
CA TYR A 30 -15.38 9.10 -1.32
C TYR A 30 -16.84 9.55 -1.29
N THR A 31 -17.31 10.13 -2.39
CA THR A 31 -18.71 10.58 -2.52
C THR A 31 -19.48 9.58 -3.36
N ILE A 32 -20.35 8.81 -2.73
CA ILE A 32 -21.24 7.85 -3.38
C ILE A 32 -22.56 8.52 -3.71
N ARG A 33 -23.09 8.25 -4.90
CA ARG A 33 -24.34 8.85 -5.41
C ARG A 33 -25.45 7.79 -5.55
N PRO A 34 -26.32 7.64 -4.54
CA PRO A 34 -27.43 6.69 -4.62
C PRO A 34 -28.50 7.11 -5.65
N THR A 35 -29.19 6.12 -6.22
CA THR A 35 -30.30 6.36 -7.17
C THR A 35 -31.51 7.03 -6.50
N TYR A 36 -31.81 6.68 -5.26
CA TYR A 36 -32.90 7.27 -4.47
C TYR A 36 -32.32 8.11 -3.35
N ARG A 37 -33.01 9.19 -2.96
CA ARG A 37 -32.59 10.06 -1.87
C ARG A 37 -32.58 9.29 -0.53
N PRO A 38 -31.41 8.99 0.06
CA PRO A 38 -31.34 8.26 1.31
C PRO A 38 -31.95 9.04 2.47
N SER A 39 -32.59 8.31 3.39
CA SER A 39 -33.13 8.82 4.66
C SER A 39 -32.25 8.41 5.83
N THR A 40 -31.91 7.12 5.94
CA THR A 40 -31.03 6.57 6.98
C THR A 40 -30.03 5.60 6.35
N ILE A 41 -28.78 5.65 6.79
CA ILE A 41 -27.75 4.68 6.40
C ILE A 41 -27.89 3.44 7.29
N GLY A 42 -28.09 2.27 6.67
CA GLY A 42 -28.16 0.98 7.36
C GLY A 42 -26.80 0.30 7.50
N GLY A 43 -25.83 0.63 6.65
CA GLY A 43 -24.47 0.12 6.72
C GLY A 43 -23.65 0.49 5.49
N CYS A 44 -22.33 0.40 5.61
CA CYS A 44 -21.41 0.61 4.49
C CYS A 44 -20.31 -0.46 4.54
N TRP A 45 -20.04 -1.08 3.40
CA TRP A 45 -19.06 -2.16 3.27
C TRP A 45 -18.10 -1.88 2.13
N VAL A 46 -16.81 -2.10 2.39
CA VAL A 46 -15.74 -2.00 1.39
C VAL A 46 -15.23 -3.40 1.09
N MET A 47 -15.11 -3.76 -0.20
CA MET A 47 -14.73 -5.10 -0.62
C MET A 47 -14.03 -5.14 -1.98
N ASN A 48 -13.58 -6.34 -2.38
CA ASN A 48 -12.98 -6.58 -3.70
C ASN A 48 -11.77 -5.68 -4.00
N HIS A 49 -10.95 -5.42 -2.98
CA HIS A 49 -9.72 -4.65 -3.14
C HIS A 49 -8.74 -5.40 -4.05
N ILE A 50 -8.38 -4.77 -5.15
CA ILE A 50 -7.31 -5.21 -6.04
C ILE A 50 -6.38 -4.03 -6.32
N TYR A 51 -5.13 -4.33 -6.63
CA TYR A 51 -4.13 -3.32 -6.92
C TYR A 51 -3.04 -3.87 -7.82
N GLU A 52 -2.36 -2.93 -8.48
CA GLU A 52 -1.11 -3.13 -9.20
C GLU A 52 -0.12 -2.06 -8.71
N ALA A 53 1.17 -2.36 -8.79
CA ALA A 53 2.19 -1.45 -8.27
C ALA A 53 3.47 -1.51 -9.10
N GLU A 54 4.16 -0.37 -9.15
CA GLU A 54 5.43 -0.23 -9.85
C GLU A 54 6.40 0.66 -9.08
N LEU A 55 7.71 0.44 -9.27
CA LEU A 55 8.76 1.28 -8.71
C LEU A 55 8.97 2.49 -9.62
N VAL A 56 8.74 3.69 -9.09
CA VAL A 56 8.93 4.96 -9.79
C VAL A 56 9.97 5.79 -9.04
N GLY A 57 11.21 5.78 -9.55
CA GLY A 57 12.32 6.47 -8.90
C GLY A 57 12.64 5.89 -7.53
N ASP A 58 12.27 6.62 -6.47
CA ASP A 58 12.52 6.30 -5.06
C ASP A 58 11.24 5.95 -4.26
N TYR A 59 10.11 5.76 -4.94
CA TYR A 59 8.85 5.35 -4.32
C TYR A 59 8.17 4.24 -5.13
N VAL A 60 7.26 3.51 -4.47
CA VAL A 60 6.35 2.58 -5.16
C VAL A 60 5.02 3.27 -5.37
N GLU A 61 4.58 3.35 -6.63
CA GLU A 61 3.25 3.83 -6.98
C GLU A 61 2.29 2.66 -7.02
N VAL A 62 1.20 2.74 -6.25
CA VAL A 62 0.17 1.70 -6.17
C VAL A 62 -1.13 2.25 -6.78
N HIS A 63 -1.59 1.62 -7.84
CA HIS A 63 -2.88 1.87 -8.47
C HIS A 63 -3.85 0.81 -7.98
N GLY A 64 -4.85 1.22 -7.21
CA GLY A 64 -5.80 0.28 -6.62
C GLY A 64 -7.25 0.64 -6.88
N ARG A 65 -8.12 -0.34 -6.71
CA ARG A 65 -9.57 -0.14 -6.70
C ARG A 65 -10.25 -1.08 -5.72
N PHE A 66 -11.43 -0.68 -5.27
CA PHE A 66 -12.30 -1.49 -4.43
C PHE A 66 -13.76 -1.07 -4.65
N ASP A 67 -14.68 -1.94 -4.24
CA ASP A 67 -16.11 -1.67 -4.30
C ASP A 67 -16.61 -1.15 -2.94
N VAL A 68 -17.45 -0.13 -2.99
CA VAL A 68 -18.18 0.43 -1.85
C VAL A 68 -19.66 0.11 -2.02
N ASN A 69 -20.23 -0.58 -1.05
CA ASN A 69 -21.66 -0.86 -0.96
C ASN A 69 -22.26 -0.11 0.22
N VAL A 70 -23.19 0.81 -0.05
CA VAL A 70 -23.92 1.55 0.97
C VAL A 70 -25.37 1.07 1.00
N TRP A 71 -25.79 0.46 2.11
CA TRP A 71 -27.20 0.16 2.36
C TRP A 71 -27.86 1.35 3.02
N TYR A 72 -29.02 1.73 2.49
CA TYR A 72 -29.78 2.85 3.01
C TYR A 72 -31.27 2.59 2.87
N SER A 73 -32.05 3.24 3.73
CA SER A 73 -33.49 3.35 3.58
C SER A 73 -33.86 4.63 2.84
N HIS A 74 -35.00 4.63 2.17
CA HIS A 74 -35.58 5.81 1.54
C HIS A 74 -37.11 5.81 1.72
N ASN A 75 -37.78 6.82 1.17
CA ASN A 75 -39.24 6.97 1.25
C ASN A 75 -39.75 6.93 2.71
N ASN A 76 -39.23 7.80 3.58
CA ASN A 76 -39.53 7.82 5.02
C ASN A 76 -39.30 6.46 5.72
N ASN A 77 -38.23 5.76 5.32
CA ASN A 77 -37.83 4.46 5.85
C ASN A 77 -38.78 3.29 5.53
N SER A 78 -39.67 3.42 4.53
CA SER A 78 -40.53 2.30 4.12
C SER A 78 -39.84 1.32 3.17
N GLU A 79 -38.77 1.73 2.51
CA GLU A 79 -38.05 0.96 1.49
C GLU A 79 -36.54 1.00 1.74
N THR A 80 -35.82 -0.03 1.27
CA THR A 80 -34.37 -0.12 1.36
C THR A 80 -33.74 -0.36 -0.01
N ALA A 81 -32.54 0.17 -0.19
CA ALA A 81 -31.76 0.00 -1.40
C ALA A 81 -30.26 -0.07 -1.07
N VAL A 82 -29.47 -0.47 -2.07
CA VAL A 82 -28.00 -0.48 -2.00
C VAL A 82 -27.43 0.36 -3.13
N ALA A 83 -26.56 1.30 -2.80
CA ALA A 83 -25.73 2.01 -3.78
C ALA A 83 -24.40 1.27 -3.86
N LYS A 84 -23.96 0.94 -5.09
CA LYS A 84 -22.69 0.24 -5.33
C LYS A 84 -21.83 1.08 -6.25
N GLU A 85 -20.57 1.25 -5.88
CA GLU A 85 -19.63 2.03 -6.68
C GLU A 85 -18.23 1.43 -6.56
N THR A 86 -17.55 1.26 -7.70
CA THR A 86 -16.12 0.92 -7.71
C THR A 86 -15.32 2.21 -7.70
N VAL A 87 -14.51 2.40 -6.67
CA VAL A 87 -13.64 3.58 -6.54
C VAL A 87 -12.20 3.19 -6.83
N THR A 88 -11.46 4.09 -7.49
CA THR A 88 -10.04 3.94 -7.77
C THR A 88 -9.21 4.89 -6.90
N TYR A 89 -7.94 4.56 -6.68
CA TYR A 89 -7.01 5.42 -5.98
C TYR A 89 -5.58 5.24 -6.53
N VAL A 90 -4.75 6.24 -6.29
CA VAL A 90 -3.29 6.17 -6.49
C VAL A 90 -2.62 6.52 -5.16
N GLU A 91 -1.73 5.65 -4.69
CA GLU A 91 -0.90 5.91 -3.52
C GLU A 91 0.58 5.85 -3.89
N GLN A 92 1.34 6.83 -3.43
CA GLN A 92 2.80 6.82 -3.53
C GLN A 92 3.38 6.46 -2.16
N ILE A 93 4.07 5.33 -2.07
CA ILE A 93 4.72 4.82 -0.87
C ILE A 93 6.22 5.11 -0.99
N ALA A 94 6.67 6.14 -0.27
CA ALA A 94 8.09 6.48 -0.23
C ALA A 94 8.90 5.32 0.37
N LEU A 95 9.97 4.92 -0.33
CA LEU A 95 10.85 3.87 0.15
C LEU A 95 11.90 4.46 1.10
N ARG A 96 12.24 3.68 2.12
CA ARG A 96 13.40 3.88 2.98
C ARG A 96 14.41 2.79 2.69
N ASP A 97 15.67 3.09 2.97
CA ASP A 97 16.78 2.14 2.86
C ASP A 97 16.89 1.52 1.45
N LEU A 98 16.64 2.32 0.41
CA LEU A 98 16.77 1.87 -0.98
C LEU A 98 18.24 1.62 -1.31
N ASP A 99 18.63 0.37 -1.40
CA ASP A 99 19.95 -0.08 -1.82
C ASP A 99 20.17 0.26 -3.29
N THR A 100 21.00 1.28 -3.54
CA THR A 100 21.33 1.72 -4.90
C THR A 100 22.26 0.76 -5.63
N GLU A 101 23.01 -0.07 -4.88
CA GLU A 101 23.96 -1.05 -5.41
C GLU A 101 23.28 -2.36 -5.82
N CYS A 102 22.02 -2.55 -5.42
CA CYS A 102 21.20 -3.65 -5.91
C CYS A 102 21.06 -3.58 -7.44
N ILE A 103 21.26 -4.74 -8.09
CA ILE A 103 21.18 -4.91 -9.55
C ILE A 103 19.81 -4.46 -10.05
N ARG A 104 19.78 -3.38 -10.83
CA ARG A 104 18.54 -2.69 -11.25
C ARG A 104 17.52 -3.61 -11.91
N ASP A 105 17.97 -4.46 -12.83
CA ASP A 105 17.09 -5.33 -13.62
C ASP A 105 16.54 -6.53 -12.82
N SER A 106 17.05 -6.76 -11.60
CA SER A 106 16.58 -7.81 -10.70
C SER A 106 15.51 -7.34 -9.71
N ARG A 107 15.15 -6.04 -9.74
CA ARG A 107 14.25 -5.44 -8.76
C ARG A 107 12.81 -5.84 -9.05
N GLU A 108 12.19 -6.46 -8.06
CA GLU A 108 10.78 -6.81 -8.05
C GLU A 108 10.06 -6.02 -6.96
N VAL A 109 8.86 -5.52 -7.28
CA VAL A 109 8.00 -4.82 -6.33
C VAL A 109 7.08 -5.82 -5.65
N HIS A 110 7.11 -5.85 -4.33
CA HIS A 110 6.18 -6.61 -3.53
C HIS A 110 5.35 -5.66 -2.66
N VAL A 111 4.04 -5.68 -2.83
CA VAL A 111 3.10 -4.90 -2.01
C VAL A 111 2.37 -5.85 -1.07
N SER A 112 2.24 -5.43 0.19
CA SER A 112 1.43 -6.10 1.20
C SER A 112 0.32 -5.19 1.67
N VAL A 113 -0.86 -5.76 1.91
CA VAL A 113 -2.00 -5.05 2.49
C VAL A 113 -1.92 -5.24 4.00
N ILE A 114 -1.49 -4.20 4.72
CA ILE A 114 -1.35 -4.22 6.18
C ILE A 114 -2.73 -4.03 6.82
N GLN A 115 -3.48 -3.06 6.31
CA GLN A 115 -4.89 -2.81 6.64
C GLN A 115 -5.69 -2.77 5.35
N SER A 116 -6.55 -3.76 5.15
CA SER A 116 -7.48 -3.78 4.02
C SER A 116 -8.36 -2.53 4.03
N PRO A 117 -8.71 -1.98 2.85
CA PRO A 117 -9.65 -0.87 2.75
C PRO A 117 -10.92 -1.14 3.55
N ASN A 118 -11.20 -0.28 4.53
CA ASN A 118 -12.33 -0.46 5.44
C ASN A 118 -13.10 0.84 5.62
N CYS A 119 -14.43 0.73 5.73
CA CYS A 119 -15.27 1.87 6.04
C CYS A 119 -15.12 2.27 7.50
N LEU A 120 -14.68 3.50 7.75
CA LEU A 120 -14.66 4.10 9.09
C LEU A 120 -15.99 4.76 9.43
N ASP A 121 -16.58 5.46 8.47
CA ASP A 121 -17.80 6.24 8.67
C ASP A 121 -18.52 6.48 7.33
N ALA A 122 -19.84 6.61 7.38
CA ALA A 122 -20.68 6.95 6.23
C ALA A 122 -21.71 7.98 6.68
N THR A 123 -21.74 9.15 6.01
CA THR A 123 -22.60 10.28 6.39
C THR A 123 -23.37 10.81 5.19
N LEU A 124 -24.59 11.31 5.42
CA LEU A 124 -25.38 11.95 4.39
C LEU A 124 -24.86 13.37 4.11
N ALA A 125 -24.72 13.73 2.84
CA ALA A 125 -24.30 15.04 2.37
C ALA A 125 -25.14 15.51 1.17
N GLY A 126 -24.85 16.72 0.66
CA GLY A 126 -25.59 17.27 -0.48
C GLY A 126 -27.08 17.45 -0.21
N ASN A 127 -27.44 17.88 1.01
CA ASN A 127 -28.83 17.89 1.49
C ASN A 127 -29.51 16.50 1.44
N GLY A 128 -28.75 15.41 1.53
CA GLY A 128 -29.24 14.04 1.54
C GLY A 128 -29.31 13.38 0.16
N SER A 129 -28.69 13.94 -0.88
CA SER A 129 -28.56 13.28 -2.19
C SER A 129 -27.25 12.49 -2.36
N GLU A 130 -26.30 12.64 -1.44
CA GLU A 130 -24.97 12.03 -1.51
C GLU A 130 -24.63 11.33 -0.19
N VAL A 131 -23.75 10.33 -0.27
CA VAL A 131 -23.19 9.67 0.90
C VAL A 131 -21.68 9.83 0.88
N LEU A 132 -21.11 10.45 1.91
CA LEU A 132 -19.68 10.55 2.12
C LEU A 132 -19.20 9.33 2.90
N VAL A 133 -18.38 8.50 2.27
CA VAL A 133 -17.81 7.29 2.87
C VAL A 133 -16.34 7.54 3.14
N ARG A 134 -15.96 7.53 4.42
CA ARG A 134 -14.55 7.62 4.83
C ARG A 134 -13.97 6.22 4.91
N VAL A 135 -12.95 5.97 4.12
CA VAL A 135 -12.26 4.68 4.04
C VAL A 135 -10.84 4.84 4.55
N GLU A 136 -10.38 3.92 5.39
CA GLU A 136 -8.98 3.76 5.76
C GLU A 136 -8.34 2.59 5.02
N LYS A 137 -7.03 2.68 4.77
CA LYS A 137 -6.20 1.58 4.27
C LYS A 137 -4.75 1.79 4.68
N GLU A 138 -4.01 0.70 4.83
CA GLU A 138 -2.56 0.74 5.01
C GLU A 138 -1.90 -0.27 4.09
N LEU A 139 -0.94 0.21 3.30
CA LEU A 139 -0.18 -0.58 2.35
C LEU A 139 1.30 -0.54 2.72
N GLY A 140 1.96 -1.69 2.67
CA GLY A 140 3.41 -1.84 2.73
C GLY A 140 3.96 -2.14 1.35
N ALA A 141 5.15 -1.64 1.04
CA ALA A 141 5.87 -1.96 -0.18
C ALA A 141 7.31 -2.35 0.14
N GLU A 142 7.80 -3.35 -0.57
CA GLU A 142 9.16 -3.84 -0.51
C GLU A 142 9.72 -3.97 -1.93
N ILE A 143 10.99 -3.62 -2.08
CA ILE A 143 11.76 -3.93 -3.29
C ILE A 143 12.62 -5.14 -2.96
N ILE A 144 12.38 -6.24 -3.64
CA ILE A 144 13.24 -7.42 -3.57
C ILE A 144 14.19 -7.35 -4.74
N GLY A 145 15.48 -7.50 -4.51
CA GLY A 145 16.45 -7.51 -5.59
C GLY A 145 17.73 -8.23 -5.22
N GLN A 146 18.55 -8.48 -6.22
CA GLN A 146 19.84 -9.14 -6.05
C GLN A 146 20.89 -8.14 -5.59
N THR A 147 21.57 -8.46 -4.49
CA THR A 147 22.63 -7.65 -3.88
C THR A 147 23.84 -8.53 -3.55
N ASN A 148 25.00 -7.89 -3.47
CA ASN A 148 26.29 -8.55 -3.23
C ASN A 148 26.81 -8.23 -1.84
N LEU A 149 27.09 -9.27 -1.06
CA LEU A 149 27.67 -9.15 0.27
C LEU A 149 29.13 -9.58 0.21
N CYS A 150 30.02 -8.74 0.74
CA CYS A 150 31.44 -9.07 0.87
C CYS A 150 31.70 -9.78 2.21
N HIS A 151 32.15 -11.03 2.14
CA HIS A 151 32.57 -11.78 3.30
C HIS A 151 34.09 -11.75 3.45
N ILE A 152 34.56 -11.10 4.51
CA ILE A 152 35.97 -10.96 4.86
C ILE A 152 36.24 -11.80 6.11
N LYS A 153 37.20 -12.73 6.06
CA LYS A 153 37.69 -13.43 7.25
C LYS A 153 38.87 -12.66 7.84
N VAL A 154 38.73 -12.19 9.07
CA VAL A 154 39.83 -11.59 9.84
C VAL A 154 40.25 -12.58 10.93
N HIS A 155 41.54 -12.90 10.98
CA HIS A 155 42.13 -13.56 12.16
C HIS A 155 42.59 -12.45 13.11
N LEU A 156 42.02 -12.43 14.31
CA LEU A 156 42.46 -11.53 15.37
C LEU A 156 43.49 -12.30 16.20
N ASP A 157 44.75 -11.93 16.09
CA ASP A 157 45.79 -12.43 16.98
C ASP A 157 45.57 -11.78 18.36
N THR A 158 45.02 -12.56 19.29
CA THR A 158 44.97 -12.18 20.71
C THR A 158 46.34 -12.46 21.34
N HIS A 159 47.05 -11.40 21.72
CA HIS A 159 48.22 -11.47 22.61
C HIS A 159 47.80 -11.71 24.06
#